data_AF-A0A527REK7-F1
#
_entry.id   AF-A0A527REK7-F1
#
_cell.length_a   1.000
_cell.length_b   1.000
_cell.length_c   1.000
_cell.angle_alpha   90.00
_cell.angle_beta   90.00
_cell.angle_gamma   90.00
#
_symmetry.space_group_name_H-M   'P 1'
#
loop_
_entity.id
_entity.type
_entity.pdbx_description
1 polymer ?
#
loop_
_entity_poly.entity_id
_entity_poly.type
_entity_poly.pdbx_seq_one_letter_code
_entity_poly.pdbx_strand_id
1 'polypeptide(L)' 'AGAGLLARLGPALGEVEAALDVVNGFRDRPAGTLRLNVPISASRLVLPRIVPGFLAAYPAIRLEVIAEE' A
#
# COMPACT_ATOMS: atom_id res chain seq x y z
N ALA A 1 -11.92 22.64 -14.31
CA ALA A 1 -11.08 21.47 -14.70
C ALA A 1 -10.43 20.74 -13.51
N GLY A 2 -10.99 20.76 -12.29
CA GLY A 2 -10.49 19.99 -11.14
C GLY A 2 -11.32 18.74 -10.78
N ALA A 3 -12.58 18.68 -11.21
CA ALA A 3 -13.50 17.61 -10.85
C ALA A 3 -13.20 16.26 -11.52
N GLY A 4 -12.61 16.27 -12.72
CA GLY A 4 -12.24 15.05 -13.44
C GLY A 4 -11.02 14.31 -12.84
N LEU A 5 -10.18 15.01 -12.07
CA LEU A 5 -9.03 14.42 -11.38
C LEU A 5 -9.45 13.76 -10.07
N LEU A 6 -10.40 14.36 -9.35
CA LEU A 6 -11.01 13.79 -8.14
C LEU A 6 -11.82 12.52 -8.43
N ALA A 7 -12.53 12.46 -9.57
CA ALA A 7 -13.30 11.28 -9.98
C ALA A 7 -12.42 10.05 -10.31
N ARG A 8 -11.12 10.25 -10.61
CA ARG A 8 -10.15 9.17 -10.89
C ARG A 8 -9.34 8.73 -9.67
N LEU A 9 -9.39 9.48 -8.56
CA LEU A 9 -8.70 9.17 -7.30
C LEU A 9 -9.53 8.29 -6.35
N GLY A 10 -10.85 8.20 -6.56
CA GLY A 10 -11.73 7.34 -5.76
C GLY A 10 -11.41 5.83 -5.87
N PRO A 11 -11.25 5.26 -7.07
CA PRO A 11 -10.97 3.83 -7.24
C PRO A 11 -9.55 3.43 -6.82
N ALA A 12 -8.57 4.31 -7.02
CA ALA A 12 -7.16 4.03 -6.68
C ALA A 12 -6.89 3.94 -5.16
N LEU A 13 -7.78 4.48 -4.33
CA LEU A 13 -7.72 4.34 -2.88
C LEU A 13 -8.40 3.06 -2.38
N GLY A 14 -9.41 2.55 -3.08
CA GLY A 14 -10.09 1.28 -2.75
C GLY A 14 -9.26 0.04 -3.08
N GLU A 15 -8.39 0.12 -4.09
CA GLU A 15 -7.47 -0.99 -4.44
C GLU A 15 -6.41 -1.24 -3.37
N VAL A 16 -6.08 -0.24 -2.53
CA VAL A 16 -5.18 -0.41 -1.39
C VAL A 16 -5.85 -1.20 -0.25
N GLU A 17 -7.16 -1.05 -0.06
CA GLU A 17 -7.93 -1.86 0.89
C GLU A 17 -8.12 -3.30 0.40
N ALA A 18 -8.33 -3.51 -0.90
CA ALA A 18 -8.44 -4.85 -1.48
C ALA A 18 -7.11 -5.63 -1.47
N ALA A 19 -5.97 -4.96 -1.57
CA ALA A 19 -4.65 -5.60 -1.42
C ALA A 19 -4.35 -6.04 0.01
N LEU A 20 -4.97 -5.41 1.02
CA LEU A 20 -4.85 -5.82 2.42
C LEU A 20 -5.64 -7.09 2.71
N ASP A 21 -6.74 -7.34 1.99
CA ASP A 21 -7.61 -8.49 2.22
C ASP A 21 -7.02 -9.83 1.69
N VAL A 22 -6.05 -9.76 0.77
CA VAL A 22 -5.32 -10.95 0.29
C VAL A 22 -4.31 -11.48 1.33
N VAL A 23 -4.01 -10.69 2.37
CA VAL A 23 -3.09 -11.08 3.46
C VAL A 23 -3.83 -11.73 4.65
N ASN A 24 -5.15 -11.94 4.55
CA ASN A 24 -5.93 -12.67 5.55
C ASN A 24 -5.68 -14.19 5.58
N GLY A 25 -4.78 -14.71 4.72
CA GLY A 25 -4.42 -16.13 4.65
C GLY A 25 -3.44 -16.63 5.72
N PHE A 26 -2.72 -15.75 6.43
CA PHE A 26 -1.69 -16.16 7.40
C PHE A 26 -2.06 -15.73 8.81
N ARG A 27 -2.74 -16.64 9.50
CA ARG A 27 -3.10 -16.56 10.91
C ARG A 27 -1.91 -16.12 11.79
N ASP A 28 -2.23 -15.19 12.68
CA ASP A 28 -1.54 -14.74 13.90
C ASP A 28 -0.28 -13.87 13.79
N ARG A 29 0.61 -13.99 12.79
CA ARG A 29 1.69 -13.00 12.56
C ARG A 29 2.11 -12.98 11.09
N PRO A 30 1.76 -11.95 10.30
CA PRO A 30 2.21 -11.86 8.92
C PRO A 30 3.75 -11.72 8.91
N ALA A 31 4.40 -12.59 8.15
CA ALA A 31 5.85 -12.66 8.00
C ALA A 31 6.18 -12.98 6.54
N GLY A 32 7.31 -12.47 6.04
CA GLY A 32 7.74 -12.65 4.65
C GLY A 32 7.82 -11.35 3.86
N THR A 33 7.86 -11.44 2.54
CA THR A 33 8.03 -10.27 1.66
C THR A 33 6.69 -9.77 1.15
N LEU A 34 6.35 -8.50 1.45
CA LEU A 34 5.22 -7.78 0.87
C LEU A 34 5.72 -6.93 -0.30
N ARG A 35 5.29 -7.25 -1.52
CA ARG A 35 5.62 -6.48 -2.73
C ARG A 35 4.47 -5.52 -3.05
N LEU A 36 4.78 -4.23 -3.10
CA LEU A 36 3.86 -3.16 -3.47
C LEU A 36 4.26 -2.59 -4.83
N ASN A 37 3.39 -2.75 -5.82
CA ASN A 37 3.48 -2.00 -7.07
C ASN A 37 2.57 -0.80 -6.94
N VAL A 38 3.14 0.40 -6.93
CA VAL A 38 2.39 1.64 -6.70
C VAL A 38 2.84 2.74 -7.65
N PRO A 39 1.97 3.71 -7.98
CA PRO A 39 2.39 4.90 -8.70
C PRO A 39 3.48 5.69 -7.94
N ILE A 40 4.36 6.38 -8.66
CA ILE A 40 5.39 7.28 -8.07
C ILE A 40 4.76 8.30 -7.09
N SER A 41 3.56 8.79 -7.39
CA SER A 41 2.83 9.71 -6.51
C SER A 41 2.48 9.07 -5.18
N ALA A 42 1.99 7.83 -5.16
CA ALA A 42 1.63 7.11 -3.95
C ALA A 42 2.88 6.75 -3.12
N SER A 43 3.98 6.36 -3.78
CA SER A 43 5.24 6.06 -3.09
C SER A 43 5.82 7.26 -2.34
N ARG A 44 5.57 8.48 -2.82
CA ARG A 44 6.04 9.71 -2.19
C ARG A 44 5.04 10.35 -1.23
N LEU A 45 3.73 10.26 -1.51
CA LEU A 45 2.70 11.01 -0.78
C LEU A 45 1.99 10.20 0.31
N VAL A 46 1.99 8.87 0.18
CA VAL A 46 1.22 7.96 1.04
C VAL A 46 2.15 7.06 1.84
N LEU A 47 3.06 6.34 1.18
CA LEU A 47 3.92 5.35 1.85
C LEU A 47 4.71 5.90 3.05
N PRO A 48 5.32 7.10 3.02
CA PRO A 48 6.08 7.61 4.15
C PRO A 48 5.26 7.80 5.43
N ARG A 49 3.94 7.97 5.31
CA ARG A 49 3.04 8.14 6.45
C ARG A 49 2.57 6.81 7.06
N ILE A 50 2.51 5.73 6.28
CA ILE A 50 1.93 4.45 6.72
C ILE A 50 2.99 3.38 6.98
N VAL A 51 4.05 3.33 6.18
CA VAL A 51 5.07 2.26 6.21
C VAL A 51 5.80 2.19 7.56
N PRO A 52 6.22 3.30 8.20
CA PRO A 52 6.90 3.21 9.49
C PRO A 52 6.07 2.53 10.57
N GLY A 53 4.78 2.89 10.68
CA GLY A 53 3.88 2.28 11.65
C GLY A 53 3.59 0.81 11.36
N PHE A 54 3.42 0.48 10.08
CA PHE A 54 3.20 -0.90 9.63
C PHE A 54 4.40 -1.80 9.92
N LEU A 55 5.62 -1.37 9.58
CA LEU A 55 6.84 -2.16 9.83
C LEU A 55 7.17 -2.28 11.32
N ALA A 56 6.80 -1.28 12.14
CA ALA A 56 6.91 -1.39 13.59
C ALA A 56 5.94 -2.43 14.17
N ALA A 57 4.72 -2.53 13.64
CA ALA A 57 3.73 -3.52 14.06
C ALA A 57 4.09 -4.95 13.55
N TYR A 58 4.74 -5.05 12.40
CA TYR A 58 5.07 -6.31 11.73
C TYR A 58 6.56 -6.39 11.35
N PRO A 59 7.47 -6.53 12.32
CA PRO A 59 8.91 -6.52 12.08
C PRO A 59 9.43 -7.72 11.27
N ALA A 60 8.62 -8.78 11.14
CA ALA A 60 8.93 -9.95 10.32
C ALA A 60 8.59 -9.75 8.83
N ILE A 61 8.04 -8.59 8.45
CA ILE A 61 7.73 -8.26 7.06
C ILE A 61 8.87 -7.48 6.43
N ARG A 62 9.28 -7.91 5.24
CA ARG A 62 10.13 -7.14 4.33
C ARG A 62 9.24 -6.45 3.30
N LEU A 63 9.26 -5.13 3.27
CA LEU A 63 8.54 -4.36 2.27
C LEU A 63 9.43 -4.13 1.04
N GLU A 64 8.95 -4.53 -0.13
CA GLU A 64 9.54 -4.20 -1.42
C GLU A 64 8.58 -3.28 -2.17
N VAL A 65 9.05 -2.09 -2.55
CA VAL A 65 8.23 -1.10 -3.26
C VAL A 65 8.78 -0.94 -4.66
N ILE A 66 7.92 -1.16 -5.65
CA ILE A 66 8.19 -0.89 -7.06
C ILE A 66 7.31 0.30 -7.44
N ALA A 67 7.96 1.39 -7.82
CA ALA A 67 7.29 2.60 -8.24
C ALA A 67 7.33 2.72 -9.77
N GLU A 68 6.16 2.72 -10.39
CA GLU A 68 5.98 2.84 -11.84
C GLU A 68 5.18 4.12 -12.17
N GLU A 69 5.36 4.64 -13.39
CA GLU A 69 4.86 5.96 -13.83
C GLU A 69 3.34 5.98 -14.13
#